data_AF-A0A164HMP1-F1
#
_entry.id   AF-A0A164HMP1-F1
#
_cell.length_a   1.000
_cell.length_b   1.000
_cell.length_c   1.000
_cell.angle_alpha   90.00
_cell.angle_beta   90.00
_cell.angle_gamma   90.00
#
_symmetry.space_group_name_H-M   'P 1'
#
loop_
_entity.id
_entity.type
_entity.pdbx_description
1 polymer ?
#
loop_
_entity_poly.entity_id
_entity_poly.type
_entity_poly.pdbx_seq_one_letter_code
_entity_poly.pdbx_strand_id
1 'polypeptide(L)'
;FGYCFDSDDYVLASVSHPAFKFAWLKGDAEKCRARQKLSARIAMNSFPRSNSQVDSALGNELFNFEENDSPTKDEVDLYLCDKDKTIGMLDRHPAIKNVFLRYNTALPSSAPVERLFSAASLVLTARRNRLSDKLLEYLLLLKIYKKL
;
A
#
# COMPACT_ATOMS: atom_id res chain seq x y z
N PHE A 1 2.83 -23.05 -5.25
CA PHE A 1 2.32 -22.17 -4.18
C PHE A 1 3.16 -22.14 -2.90
N GLY A 2 3.87 -23.21 -2.51
CA GLY A 2 4.63 -23.24 -1.24
C GLY A 2 5.78 -22.22 -1.11
N TYR A 3 6.48 -21.88 -2.19
CA TYR A 3 7.62 -20.94 -2.17
C TYR A 3 7.22 -19.47 -2.01
N CYS A 4 5.93 -19.13 -2.16
CA CYS A 4 5.43 -17.76 -2.07
C CYS A 4 5.41 -17.25 -0.61
N PHE A 5 5.20 -18.16 0.35
CA PHE A 5 5.05 -17.80 1.77
C PHE A 5 6.38 -17.48 2.47
N ASP A 6 7.51 -17.77 1.84
CA ASP A 6 8.84 -17.51 2.43
C ASP A 6 9.39 -16.12 2.05
N SER A 7 8.74 -15.43 1.11
CA SER A 7 9.12 -14.06 0.78
C SER A 7 8.70 -13.10 1.89
N ASP A 8 9.65 -12.27 2.29
CA ASP A 8 9.55 -11.35 3.42
C ASP A 8 8.36 -10.39 3.29
N ASP A 9 7.99 -10.01 2.08
CA ASP A 9 6.92 -9.07 1.80
C ASP A 9 5.54 -9.66 2.12
N TYR A 10 5.31 -10.95 1.83
CA TYR A 10 4.05 -11.62 2.16
C TYR A 10 3.93 -11.90 3.66
N VAL A 11 5.06 -12.16 4.33
CA VAL A 11 5.10 -12.27 5.80
C VAL A 11 4.72 -10.92 6.43
N LEU A 12 5.24 -9.81 5.92
CA LEU A 12 4.91 -8.47 6.42
C LEU A 12 3.45 -8.10 6.13
N ALA A 13 2.94 -8.42 4.94
CA ALA A 13 1.54 -8.19 4.58
C ALA A 13 0.58 -8.93 5.53
N SER A 14 0.82 -10.21 5.76
CA SER A 14 -0.04 -11.06 6.61
C SER A 14 -0.02 -10.66 8.08
N VAL A 15 1.16 -10.35 8.64
CA VAL A 15 1.32 -10.00 10.06
C VAL A 15 0.76 -8.61 10.38
N SER A 16 0.84 -7.67 9.42
CA SER A 16 0.26 -6.33 9.56
C SER A 16 -1.26 -6.29 9.41
N HIS A 17 -1.91 -7.37 8.97
CA HIS A 17 -3.37 -7.43 8.82
C HIS A 17 -4.05 -7.89 10.13
N PRO A 18 -4.98 -7.10 10.72
CA PRO A 18 -5.60 -7.39 12.03
C PRO A 18 -6.30 -8.76 12.13
N ALA A 19 -6.94 -9.20 11.05
CA ALA A 19 -7.59 -10.52 11.00
C ALA A 19 -6.62 -11.72 10.92
N PHE A 20 -5.42 -11.54 10.35
CA PHE A 20 -4.50 -12.64 10.05
C PHE A 20 -3.35 -12.77 11.06
N LYS A 21 -2.79 -11.66 11.58
CA LYS A 21 -1.73 -11.60 12.62
C LYS A 21 -0.83 -12.85 12.65
N PHE A 22 -0.92 -13.64 13.72
CA PHE A 22 -0.24 -14.93 13.89
C PHE A 22 -1.16 -16.14 13.71
N ALA A 23 -2.39 -15.96 13.23
CA ALA A 23 -3.36 -17.05 13.08
C ALA A 23 -2.90 -18.15 12.10
N TRP A 24 -1.99 -17.82 11.19
CA TRP A 24 -1.44 -18.74 10.20
C TRP A 24 -0.10 -19.38 10.62
N LEU A 25 0.51 -18.91 11.72
CA LEU A 25 1.80 -19.38 12.22
C LEU A 25 1.60 -20.42 13.32
N LYS A 26 2.05 -21.65 13.08
CA LYS A 26 1.93 -22.75 14.05
C LYS A 26 3.12 -22.83 15.00
N GLY A 27 4.31 -22.41 14.57
CA GLY A 27 5.53 -22.46 15.38
C GLY A 27 5.83 -21.14 16.10
N ASP A 28 6.24 -21.20 17.37
CA ASP A 28 6.65 -20.00 18.12
C ASP A 28 7.94 -19.38 17.56
N ALA A 29 8.83 -20.18 16.97
CA ALA A 29 10.00 -19.66 16.26
C ALA A 29 9.62 -18.78 15.04
N GLU A 30 8.55 -19.16 14.33
CA GLU A 30 8.07 -18.39 13.17
C GLU A 30 7.40 -17.09 13.61
N LYS A 31 6.63 -17.13 14.70
CA LYS A 31 6.05 -15.92 15.33
C LYS A 31 7.13 -14.95 15.78
N CYS A 32 8.19 -15.45 16.42
CA CYS A 32 9.35 -14.64 16.81
C CYS A 32 10.03 -14.00 15.59
N ARG A 33 10.27 -14.77 14.52
CA ARG A 33 10.85 -14.26 13.26
C ARG A 33 9.96 -13.17 12.64
N ALA A 34 8.64 -13.39 12.59
CA ALA A 34 7.67 -12.43 12.07
C ALA A 34 7.64 -11.13 12.89
N ARG A 35 7.64 -11.22 14.23
CA ARG A 35 7.69 -10.06 15.13
C ARG A 35 8.99 -9.27 14.97
N GLN A 36 10.13 -9.96 14.87
CA GLN A 36 11.42 -9.32 14.68
C GLN A 36 11.48 -8.59 13.33
N LYS A 37 10.91 -9.18 12.27
CA LYS A 37 10.80 -8.54 10.95
C LYS A 37 9.92 -7.29 10.98
N LEU A 38 8.75 -7.37 11.62
CA LEU A 38 7.84 -6.23 11.73
C LEU A 38 8.50 -5.06 12.49
N SER A 39 9.12 -5.35 13.64
CA SER A 39 9.83 -4.32 14.42
C SER A 39 11.04 -3.74 13.69
N ALA A 40 11.82 -4.56 12.98
CA ALA A 40 12.93 -4.09 12.16
C ALA A 40 12.46 -3.18 11.01
N ARG A 41 11.34 -3.52 10.34
CA ARG A 41 10.77 -2.70 9.26
C ARG A 41 10.24 -1.37 9.75
N ILE A 42 9.59 -1.36 10.91
CA ILE A 42 9.10 -0.13 11.53
C ILE A 42 10.29 0.76 11.93
N ALA A 43 11.35 0.19 12.50
CA ALA A 43 12.57 0.92 12.82
C ALA A 43 13.25 1.50 11.56
N MET A 44 13.25 0.77 10.44
CA MET A 44 13.77 1.27 9.15
C MET A 44 12.90 2.39 8.55
N ASN A 45 11.59 2.34 8.72
CA ASN A 45 10.68 3.37 8.26
C ASN A 45 10.74 4.66 9.11
N SER A 46 11.31 4.61 10.32
CA SER A 46 11.54 5.78 11.18
C SER A 46 12.71 6.66 10.74
N PHE A 47 13.49 6.24 9.75
CA PHE A 47 14.49 7.10 9.13
C PHE A 47 13.83 7.90 8.00
N PRO A 48 13.96 9.24 7.98
CA PRO A 48 13.38 10.02 6.92
C PRO A 48 13.94 9.51 5.59
N ARG A 49 13.04 9.09 4.69
CA ARG A 49 13.41 8.81 3.31
C ARG A 49 13.99 10.11 2.78
N SER A 50 15.31 10.18 2.63
CA SER A 50 15.94 11.26 1.88
C SER A 50 15.21 11.36 0.55
N ASN A 51 14.49 12.48 0.36
CA ASN A 51 13.83 12.82 -0.89
C ASN A 51 14.84 12.71 -2.02
N SER A 52 14.84 11.59 -2.74
CA SER A 52 15.36 11.57 -4.10
C SER A 52 14.38 12.41 -4.91
N GLN A 53 14.80 13.63 -5.24
CA GLN A 53 14.16 14.51 -6.21
C GLN A 53 13.76 13.69 -7.45
N VAL A 54 12.46 13.45 -7.60
CA VAL A 54 11.86 13.14 -8.90
C VAL A 54 10.72 14.13 -9.04
N ASP A 55 10.94 15.11 -9.90
CA ASP A 55 9.93 16.10 -10.30
C ASP A 55 8.71 15.36 -10.88
N SER A 56 7.68 15.19 -10.06
CA SER A 56 6.34 14.88 -10.53
C SER A 56 5.35 15.47 -9.53
N ALA A 57 4.81 16.64 -9.89
CA ALA A 57 3.96 17.52 -9.08
C ALA A 57 2.59 16.93 -8.66
N LEU A 58 2.40 15.61 -8.75
CA LEU A 58 1.18 14.90 -8.35
C LEU A 58 1.43 13.59 -7.59
N GLY A 59 2.68 13.15 -7.45
CA GLY A 59 3.01 11.80 -7.00
C GLY A 59 3.15 11.62 -5.48
N ASN A 60 3.46 12.68 -4.75
CA ASN A 60 3.88 12.58 -3.34
C ASN A 60 2.82 13.01 -2.33
N GLU A 61 1.82 13.81 -2.73
CA GLU A 61 0.71 14.18 -1.83
C GLU A 61 -0.29 13.04 -1.60
N LEU A 62 -0.47 12.14 -2.57
CA LEU A 62 -1.36 10.97 -2.40
C LEU A 62 -0.84 9.98 -1.33
N PHE A 63 0.46 10.02 -1.02
CA PHE A 63 1.12 9.08 -0.11
C PHE A 63 1.78 9.75 1.09
N ASN A 64 1.63 11.07 1.27
CA ASN A 64 2.05 11.77 2.48
C ASN A 64 0.95 11.64 3.53
N PHE A 65 0.93 10.49 4.21
CA PHE A 65 0.14 10.30 5.41
C PHE A 65 0.83 11.03 6.56
N GLU A 66 0.06 11.81 7.32
CA GLU A 66 0.54 12.57 8.47
C GLU A 66 1.41 11.68 9.37
N GLU A 67 2.69 12.04 9.42
CA GLU A 67 3.72 11.38 10.22
C GLU A 67 3.49 11.74 11.69
N ASN A 68 2.55 11.02 12.32
CA ASN A 68 2.33 11.14 13.75
C ASN A 68 3.06 10.01 14.49
N ASP A 69 4.06 10.48 15.22
CA ASP A 69 4.78 9.92 16.36
C ASP A 69 5.56 8.61 16.23
N SER A 70 6.74 8.67 16.85
CA SER A 70 7.78 7.65 16.88
C SER A 70 7.25 6.27 17.27
N PRO A 71 7.55 5.22 16.49
CA PRO A 71 7.19 3.86 16.87
C PRO A 71 8.07 3.41 18.03
N THR A 72 7.51 3.40 19.23
CA THR A 72 8.16 2.71 20.34
C THR A 72 7.97 1.21 20.12
N LYS A 73 8.98 0.38 20.41
CA LYS A 73 8.89 -1.10 20.32
C LYS A 73 7.60 -1.67 20.95
N ASP A 74 7.07 -0.95 21.92
CA ASP A 74 5.81 -1.21 22.62
C ASP A 74 4.57 -1.21 21.71
N GLU A 75 4.54 -0.47 20.60
CA GLU A 75 3.39 -0.42 19.70
C GLU A 75 3.16 -1.75 18.98
N VAL A 76 4.24 -2.41 18.55
CA VAL A 76 4.19 -3.74 17.92
C VAL A 76 3.61 -4.74 18.90
N ASP A 77 4.06 -4.70 20.15
CA ASP A 77 3.61 -5.62 21.18
C ASP A 77 2.15 -5.36 21.58
N LEU A 78 1.76 -4.09 21.67
CA LEU A 78 0.39 -3.67 21.94
C LEU A 78 -0.57 -4.15 20.85
N TYR A 79 -0.22 -3.97 19.57
CA TYR A 79 -1.01 -4.46 18.45
C TYR A 79 -1.11 -5.99 18.42
N LEU A 80 -0.03 -6.70 18.73
CA LEU A 80 -0.02 -8.16 18.75
C LEU A 80 -0.86 -8.73 19.91
N CYS A 81 -0.96 -8.01 21.03
CA CYS A 81 -1.77 -8.40 22.18
C CYS A 81 -3.26 -8.06 22.03
N ASP A 82 -3.58 -7.05 21.22
CA ASP A 82 -4.94 -6.59 21.05
C ASP A 82 -5.78 -7.61 20.24
N LYS A 83 -7.01 -7.86 20.71
CA LYS A 83 -7.91 -8.90 20.24
C LYS A 83 -8.82 -8.42 19.12
N ASP A 84 -8.90 -7.11 18.86
CA ASP A 84 -9.73 -6.62 17.77
C ASP A 84 -9.16 -7.05 16.41
N LYS A 85 -10.06 -7.47 15.52
CA LYS A 85 -9.72 -7.93 14.16
C LYS A 85 -10.22 -6.96 13.08
N THR A 86 -10.78 -5.83 13.50
CA THR A 86 -11.31 -4.80 12.60
C THR A 86 -10.19 -3.95 12.03
N ILE A 87 -10.38 -3.41 10.83
CA ILE A 87 -9.38 -2.54 10.18
C ILE A 87 -9.25 -1.20 10.94
N GLY A 88 -10.32 -0.71 11.60
CA GLY A 88 -10.28 0.51 12.41
C GLY A 88 -9.37 0.44 13.65
N MET A 89 -8.96 -0.76 14.08
CA MET A 89 -7.91 -0.92 15.10
C MET A 89 -6.60 -0.24 14.69
N LEU A 90 -6.32 -0.22 13.39
CA LEU A 90 -5.07 0.25 12.82
C LEU A 90 -4.86 1.76 13.01
N ASP A 91 -5.95 2.52 13.25
CA ASP A 91 -5.88 3.93 13.60
C ASP A 91 -5.26 4.18 14.99
N ARG A 92 -5.28 3.19 15.89
CA ARG A 92 -4.60 3.23 17.19
C ARG A 92 -3.11 2.91 17.09
N HIS A 93 -2.66 2.40 15.95
CA HIS A 93 -1.29 1.93 15.71
C HIS A 93 -0.74 2.49 14.39
N PRO A 94 -0.35 3.78 14.35
CA PRO A 94 0.05 4.48 13.13
C PRO A 94 1.26 3.83 12.42
N ALA A 95 2.21 3.26 13.16
CA ALA A 95 3.38 2.64 12.55
C ALA A 95 3.01 1.36 11.81
N ILE A 96 2.08 0.58 12.37
CA ILE A 96 1.58 -0.66 11.77
C ILE A 96 0.65 -0.33 10.61
N LYS A 97 -0.09 0.78 10.69
CA LYS A 97 -0.89 1.32 9.60
C LYS A 97 -0.08 1.60 8.35
N ASN A 98 1.08 2.22 8.52
CA ASN A 98 1.98 2.52 7.40
C ASN A 98 2.52 1.24 6.74
N VAL A 99 2.85 0.22 7.53
CA VAL A 99 3.25 -1.10 7.00
C VAL A 99 2.08 -1.77 6.26
N PHE A 100 0.90 -1.76 6.85
CA PHE A 100 -0.30 -2.35 6.25
C PHE A 100 -0.62 -1.70 4.90
N LEU A 101 -0.63 -0.37 4.81
CA LEU A 101 -0.88 0.34 3.56
C LEU A 101 0.15 -0.01 2.48
N ARG A 102 1.43 -0.07 2.86
CA ARG A 102 2.50 -0.36 1.91
C ARG A 102 2.41 -1.74 1.28
N TYR A 103 2.05 -2.77 2.06
CA TYR A 103 2.09 -4.16 1.60
C TYR A 103 0.71 -4.73 1.24
N ASN A 104 -0.38 -4.26 1.85
CA ASN A 104 -1.74 -4.79 1.61
C ASN A 104 -2.58 -3.91 0.69
N THR A 105 -2.29 -2.61 0.56
CA THR A 105 -3.11 -1.70 -0.25
C THR A 105 -2.39 -1.19 -1.49
N ALA A 106 -1.41 -1.95 -1.99
CA ALA A 106 -0.87 -1.71 -3.32
C ALA A 106 -2.04 -1.74 -4.31
N LEU A 107 -2.33 -0.60 -4.95
CA LEU A 107 -3.33 -0.52 -6.00
C LEU A 107 -2.98 -1.59 -7.04
N PRO A 108 -3.86 -2.57 -7.32
CA PRO A 108 -3.64 -3.46 -8.45
C PRO A 108 -3.72 -2.58 -9.69
N SER A 109 -2.57 -2.20 -10.24
CA SER A 109 -2.51 -1.21 -11.32
C SER A 109 -3.26 -1.68 -12.57
N SER A 110 -3.40 -2.99 -12.77
CA SER A 110 -4.06 -3.57 -13.93
C SER A 110 -5.53 -3.16 -14.07
N ALA A 111 -6.39 -3.41 -13.07
CA ALA A 111 -7.83 -3.23 -13.25
C ALA A 111 -8.29 -1.76 -13.45
N PRO A 112 -7.71 -0.74 -12.77
CA PRO A 112 -7.98 0.66 -13.05
C PRO A 112 -7.41 1.10 -14.41
N VAL A 113 -6.21 0.63 -14.77
CA VAL A 113 -5.57 0.94 -16.05
C VAL A 113 -6.35 0.33 -17.22
N GLU A 114 -6.81 -0.92 -17.09
CA GLU A 114 -7.69 -1.58 -18.06
C GLU A 114 -9.03 -0.85 -18.22
N ARG A 115 -9.63 -0.39 -17.11
CA ARG A 115 -10.84 0.46 -17.15
C ARG A 115 -10.58 1.79 -17.86
N LEU A 116 -9.41 2.40 -17.64
CA LEU A 116 -8.97 3.61 -18.32
C LEU A 116 -8.80 3.38 -19.83
N PHE A 117 -8.11 2.32 -20.25
CA PHE A 117 -7.93 1.99 -21.67
C PHE A 117 -9.25 1.56 -22.33
N SER A 118 -10.14 0.90 -21.59
CA SER A 118 -11.50 0.61 -22.06
C SER A 118 -12.26 1.92 -22.35
N ALA A 119 -12.13 2.93 -21.49
CA ALA A 119 -12.70 4.25 -21.74
C ALA A 119 -11.98 5.01 -22.88
N ALA A 120 -10.69 4.77 -23.10
CA ALA A 120 -9.93 5.35 -24.20
C ALA A 120 -10.53 5.00 -25.57
N SER A 121 -11.08 3.80 -25.73
CA SER A 121 -11.76 3.38 -26.97
C SER A 121 -12.95 4.27 -27.36
N LEU A 122 -13.60 4.92 -26.38
CA LEU A 122 -14.69 5.87 -26.62
C LEU A 122 -14.19 7.25 -27.04
N VAL A 123 -12.94 7.60 -26.70
CA VAL A 123 -12.28 8.85 -27.09
C VAL A 123 -11.65 8.67 -28.48
N LEU A 124 -10.95 7.56 -28.68
CA LEU A 124 -10.35 7.12 -29.95
C LEU A 124 -11.39 6.46 -30.85
N THR A 125 -12.24 7.29 -31.45
CA THR A 125 -13.17 6.84 -32.49
C THR A 125 -12.52 6.96 -33.87
N ALA A 126 -12.94 6.12 -34.83
CA ALA A 126 -12.40 6.15 -36.21
C ALA A 126 -12.52 7.55 -36.89
N ARG A 127 -13.50 8.37 -36.46
CA ARG A 127 -13.69 9.75 -36.94
C ARG A 127 -12.81 10.80 -36.24
N ARG A 128 -12.12 10.44 -35.15
CA ARG A 128 -11.24 11.30 -34.35
C ARG A 128 -9.83 10.69 -34.21
N ASN A 129 -9.32 10.06 -35.27
CA ASN A 129 -8.03 9.36 -35.27
C ASN A 129 -6.80 10.28 -35.41
N ARG A 130 -6.98 11.58 -35.66
CA ARG A 130 -5.91 12.61 -35.66
C ARG A 130 -5.78 13.27 -34.28
N LEU A 131 -5.53 12.49 -33.25
CA LEU A 131 -5.19 12.99 -31.92
C LEU A 131 -3.70 12.72 -31.67
N SER A 132 -2.98 13.70 -31.13
CA SER A 132 -1.65 13.48 -30.60
C SER A 132 -1.73 12.75 -29.26
N ASP A 133 -0.70 12.00 -28.91
CA ASP A 133 -0.63 11.23 -27.66
C ASP A 133 -0.92 12.10 -26.43
N LYS A 134 -0.36 13.31 -26.39
CA LYS A 134 -0.60 14.29 -25.31
C LYS A 134 -2.07 14.68 -25.21
N LEU A 135 -2.74 14.91 -26.34
CA LEU A 135 -4.15 15.32 -26.35
C LEU A 135 -5.06 14.17 -25.93
N LEU A 136 -4.73 12.93 -26.32
CA LEU A 136 -5.41 11.73 -25.84
C LEU A 136 -5.30 11.59 -24.32
N GLU A 137 -4.11 11.77 -23.76
CA GLU A 137 -3.86 11.71 -22.31
C GLU A 137 -4.69 12.76 -21.55
N TYR A 138 -4.69 14.03 -22.00
CA TYR A 138 -5.50 15.08 -21.39
C TYR A 138 -7.01 14.77 -21.46
N LEU A 139 -7.50 14.27 -22.60
CA LEU A 139 -8.92 13.92 -22.76
C LEU A 139 -9.33 12.76 -21.85
N LEU A 140 -8.46 11.77 -21.69
CA LEU A 140 -8.67 10.65 -20.78
C LEU A 140 -8.70 11.11 -19.32
N LEU A 141 -7.77 11.97 -18.92
CA LEU A 141 -7.72 12.53 -17.57
C LEU A 141 -8.98 13.33 -17.24
N LEU A 142 -9.39 14.23 -18.14
CA LEU A 142 -10.62 15.02 -17.99
C LEU A 142 -11.88 14.14 -17.93
N LYS A 143 -11.90 13.03 -18.69
CA LYS A 143 -13.02 12.09 -18.71
C LYS A 143 -13.15 11.31 -17.40
N ILE A 144 -12.03 10.90 -16.81
CA ILE A 144 -12.00 10.23 -15.50
C ILE A 144 -12.43 11.21 -14.41
N TYR A 145 -11.88 12.43 -14.40
CA TYR A 145 -12.18 13.42 -13.38
C TYR A 145 -13.66 13.82 -13.35
N LYS A 146 -14.34 13.80 -14.50
CA LYS A 146 -15.80 14.03 -14.59
C LYS A 146 -16.66 12.84 -14.10
N LYS A 147 -16.08 11.64 -14.01
CA LYS A 147 -16.76 10.41 -13.58
C LYS A 147 -16.53 10.08 -12.10
N LEU A 148 -15.51 10.66 -11.47
CA LEU A 148 -15.31 10.64 -10.02
C LEU A 148 -16.32 11.57 -9.36
#